data_AF-W9DN57-F1
#
_entry.id   AF-W9DN57-F1
#
_cell.length_a   1.000
_cell.length_b   1.000
_cell.length_c   1.000
_cell.angle_alpha   90.00
_cell.angle_beta   90.00
_cell.angle_gamma   90.00
#
_symmetry.space_group_name_H-M   'P 1'
#
loop_
_entity.id
_entity.type
_entity.pdbx_description
1 polymer ?
#
loop_
_entity_poly.entity_id
_entity_poly.type
_entity_poly.pdbx_seq_one_letter_code
_entity_poly.pdbx_strand_id
1 'polypeptide(L)'
;MTTDDTTAVDFYWRPGCPFCMMLRAKLLRVDLPVREINIWEAPDAADRVRSVAGGNETVPTVFIGEHALVNPSLKELLSAVRTHAPEIAPPEPERTGLRRWLPWSR
;
A
#
# COMPACT_ATOMS: atom_id res chain seq x y z
N MET A 1 -22.29 7.63 -12.14
CA MET A 1 -20.83 7.71 -11.91
C MET A 1 -20.64 7.13 -10.52
N THR A 2 -20.46 5.82 -10.46
CA THR A 2 -20.37 5.05 -9.22
C THR A 2 -19.03 5.38 -8.58
N THR A 3 -19.06 6.16 -7.50
CA THR A 3 -17.99 6.15 -6.51
C THR A 3 -18.02 4.75 -5.92
N ASP A 4 -17.10 3.89 -6.39
CA ASP A 4 -16.88 2.60 -5.76
C ASP A 4 -16.34 2.92 -4.36
N ASP A 5 -17.14 2.61 -3.33
CA ASP A 5 -16.74 2.76 -1.94
C ASP A 5 -15.52 1.84 -1.74
N THR A 6 -14.32 2.41 -1.79
CA THR A 6 -13.07 1.64 -1.72
C THR A 6 -12.90 1.16 -0.29
N THR A 7 -13.33 -0.06 0.01
CA THR A 7 -13.28 -0.60 1.38
C THR A 7 -11.90 -1.18 1.74
N ALA A 8 -11.02 -1.36 0.77
CA ALA A 8 -9.64 -1.84 0.95
C ALA A 8 -8.77 -1.50 -0.26
N VAL A 9 -7.45 -1.51 -0.08
CA VAL A 9 -6.50 -1.46 -1.20
C VAL A 9 -6.22 -2.85 -1.76
N ASP A 10 -6.08 -2.97 -3.07
CA ASP A 10 -5.68 -4.23 -3.71
C ASP A 10 -4.16 -4.31 -3.83
N PHE A 11 -3.54 -5.26 -3.14
CA PHE A 11 -2.11 -5.50 -3.14
C PHE A 11 -1.75 -6.73 -3.99
N TYR A 12 -1.21 -6.48 -5.18
CA TYR A 12 -0.78 -7.49 -6.12
C TYR A 12 0.66 -7.93 -5.83
N TRP A 13 0.85 -9.24 -5.67
CA TRP A 13 2.12 -9.86 -5.28
C TRP A 13 2.36 -11.19 -6.00
N ARG A 14 3.56 -11.76 -5.82
CA ARG A 14 3.88 -13.14 -6.26
C ARG A 14 4.87 -13.83 -5.30
N PRO A 15 4.91 -15.18 -5.27
CA PRO A 15 5.91 -15.93 -4.52
C PRO A 15 7.35 -15.53 -4.87
N GLY A 16 8.22 -15.49 -3.86
CA GLY A 16 9.65 -15.16 -4.04
C GLY A 16 9.96 -13.69 -4.28
N CYS A 17 8.97 -12.78 -4.22
CA CYS A 17 9.18 -11.34 -4.35
C CYS A 17 9.63 -10.71 -3.01
N PRO A 18 10.91 -10.30 -2.84
CA PRO A 18 11.39 -9.72 -1.58
C PRO A 18 10.71 -8.37 -1.27
N PHE A 19 10.47 -7.54 -2.29
CA PHE A 19 9.78 -6.25 -2.13
C PHE A 19 8.35 -6.42 -1.63
N CYS A 20 7.65 -7.44 -2.12
CA CYS A 20 6.30 -7.77 -1.69
C CYS A 20 6.28 -8.19 -0.22
N MET A 21 7.21 -9.06 0.21
CA MET A 21 7.33 -9.45 1.62
C MET A 21 7.62 -8.26 2.53
N MET A 22 8.51 -7.35 2.10
CA MET A 22 8.84 -6.14 2.85
C MET A 22 7.66 -5.18 2.98
N LEU A 23 6.91 -4.97 1.90
CA LEU A 23 5.73 -4.10 1.93
C LEU A 23 4.60 -4.74 2.75
N ARG A 24 4.33 -6.03 2.57
CA ARG A 24 3.34 -6.78 3.36
C ARG A 24 3.63 -6.71 4.87
N ALA A 25 4.89 -6.91 5.28
CA ALA A 25 5.29 -6.82 6.68
C ALA A 25 5.07 -5.42 7.28
N LYS A 26 5.16 -4.37 6.47
CA LYS A 26 4.84 -2.99 6.87
C LYS A 26 3.34 -2.74 6.92
N LEU A 27 2.59 -3.27 5.95
CA LEU A 27 1.14 -3.21 5.89
C LEU A 27 0.49 -3.85 7.12
N LEU A 28 0.99 -5.00 7.59
CA LEU A 28 0.51 -5.65 8.82
C LEU A 28 0.67 -4.82 10.10
N ARG A 29 1.47 -3.74 10.09
CA ARG A 29 1.69 -2.86 11.24
C ARG A 29 0.84 -1.60 11.20
N VAL A 30 0.19 -1.33 10.07
CA VAL A 30 -0.70 -0.20 9.90
C VAL A 30 -2.12 -0.74 9.78
N ASP A 31 -3.09 -0.05 10.35
CA ASP A 31 -4.49 -0.47 10.30
C ASP A 31 -5.12 -0.13 8.94
N LEU A 32 -4.50 -0.59 7.85
CA LEU A 32 -4.95 -0.40 6.48
C LEU A 32 -5.63 -1.68 6.00
N PRO A 33 -6.91 -1.64 5.61
CA PRO A 33 -7.56 -2.78 4.96
C PRO A 33 -6.89 -3.08 3.61
N VAL A 34 -6.41 -4.32 3.44
CA VAL A 34 -5.69 -4.77 2.23
C VAL A 34 -6.28 -6.09 1.74
N ARG A 35 -6.55 -6.18 0.44
CA ARG A 35 -6.85 -7.42 -0.27
C ARG A 35 -5.60 -7.88 -1.02
N GLU A 36 -5.06 -9.03 -0.64
CA GLU A 36 -3.85 -9.58 -1.28
C GLU A 36 -4.20 -10.47 -2.47
N ILE A 37 -3.59 -10.22 -3.63
CA ILE A 37 -3.90 -10.90 -4.89
C ILE A 37 -2.61 -11.44 -5.51
N ASN A 38 -2.52 -12.76 -5.67
CA ASN A 38 -1.38 -13.42 -6.30
C ASN A 38 -1.53 -13.40 -7.83
N ILE A 39 -0.64 -12.69 -8.52
CA ILE A 39 -0.71 -12.57 -9.99
C ILE A 39 -0.40 -13.89 -10.74
N TRP A 40 0.16 -14.89 -10.07
CA TRP A 40 0.41 -16.21 -10.66
C TRP A 40 -0.82 -17.12 -10.64
N GLU A 41 -1.76 -16.88 -9.73
CA GLU A 41 -2.96 -17.71 -9.57
C GLU A 41 -4.14 -17.16 -10.40
N ALA A 42 -4.10 -15.88 -10.74
CA ALA A 42 -5.18 -15.14 -11.38
C ALA A 42 -4.64 -14.45 -12.65
N PRO A 43 -4.90 -14.98 -13.86
CA PRO A 43 -4.40 -14.38 -15.10
C PRO A 43 -4.86 -12.92 -15.32
N ASP A 44 -6.09 -12.61 -14.91
CA ASP A 44 -6.67 -11.27 -14.92
C ASP A 44 -5.93 -10.29 -13.99
N ALA A 45 -5.38 -10.78 -12.88
CA ALA A 45 -4.54 -9.99 -11.99
C ALA A 45 -3.21 -9.59 -12.65
N ALA A 46 -2.59 -10.50 -13.40
CA ALA A 46 -1.38 -10.20 -14.16
C ALA A 46 -1.65 -9.13 -15.23
N ASP A 47 -2.75 -9.25 -15.98
CA ASP A 47 -3.15 -8.28 -16.99
C ASP A 47 -3.40 -6.88 -16.39
N ARG A 48 -4.08 -6.84 -15.23
CA ARG A 48 -4.30 -5.58 -14.51
C ARG A 48 -2.97 -4.94 -14.08
N VAL A 49 -2.01 -5.71 -13.59
CA VAL A 49 -0.67 -5.18 -13.27
C VAL A 49 0.05 -4.65 -14.51
N ARG A 50 0.04 -5.41 -15.62
CA ARG A 50 0.67 -4.98 -16.88
C ARG A 50 0.10 -3.66 -17.40
N SER A 51 -1.19 -3.40 -17.19
CA SER A 51 -1.84 -2.16 -17.62
C SER A 51 -1.24 -0.89 -17.00
N VAL A 52 -0.68 -0.98 -15.79
CA VAL A 52 -0.09 0.16 -15.05
C VAL A 52 1.43 0.11 -14.96
N ALA A 53 2.04 -1.07 -15.16
CA ALA A 53 3.48 -1.29 -15.07
C ALA A 53 4.19 -1.32 -16.44
N GLY A 54 3.64 -0.61 -17.43
CA GLY A 54 4.23 -0.48 -18.76
C GLY A 54 4.34 -1.82 -19.50
N GLY A 55 3.34 -2.68 -19.34
CA GLY A 55 3.30 -4.02 -19.94
C GLY A 55 4.02 -5.10 -19.13
N ASN A 56 4.69 -4.76 -18.02
CA ASN A 56 5.43 -5.71 -17.19
C ASN A 56 4.59 -6.24 -16.03
N GLU A 57 4.93 -7.42 -15.52
CA GLU A 57 4.39 -7.96 -14.27
C GLU A 57 5.19 -7.46 -13.06
N THR A 58 5.36 -6.15 -12.92
CA THR A 58 6.10 -5.56 -11.81
C THR A 58 5.25 -5.63 -10.54
N VAL A 59 5.79 -6.25 -9.50
CA VAL A 59 5.19 -6.33 -8.17
C VAL A 59 6.21 -5.92 -7.10
N PRO A 60 5.80 -5.37 -5.95
CA PRO A 60 4.41 -5.13 -5.53
C PRO A 60 3.71 -4.02 -6.34
N THR A 61 2.46 -4.23 -6.72
CA THR A 61 1.62 -3.17 -7.34
C THR A 61 0.37 -3.02 -6.49
N VAL A 62 -0.03 -1.78 -6.22
CA VAL A 62 -1.17 -1.49 -5.34
C VAL A 62 -2.20 -0.65 -6.08
N PHE A 63 -3.47 -1.04 -6.00
CA PHE A 63 -4.58 -0.22 -6.47
C PHE A 63 -5.38 0.33 -5.27
N ILE A 64 -5.77 1.59 -5.38
CA ILE A 64 -6.62 2.35 -4.46
C ILE A 64 -7.80 2.84 -5.31
N GLY A 65 -8.84 2.02 -5.41
CA GLY A 65 -9.87 2.18 -6.45
C GLY A 65 -9.23 2.22 -7.84
N GLU A 66 -9.40 3.32 -8.54
CA GLU A 66 -8.85 3.56 -9.88
C GLU A 66 -7.39 4.04 -9.89
N HIS A 67 -6.84 4.46 -8.75
CA HIS A 67 -5.45 4.92 -8.67
C HIS A 67 -4.50 3.75 -8.45
N ALA A 68 -3.35 3.74 -9.14
CA ALA A 68 -2.38 2.66 -9.06
C ALA A 68 -0.97 3.15 -8.73
N LEU A 69 -0.26 2.36 -7.95
CA LEU A 69 1.14 2.57 -7.59
C LEU A 69 1.95 1.31 -7.92
N VAL A 70 3.04 1.48 -8.66
CA VAL A 70 3.96 0.39 -9.03
C VAL A 70 5.19 0.44 -8.12
N ASN A 71 5.45 -0.65 -7.41
CA ASN A 71 6.50 -0.82 -6.41
C ASN A 71 6.60 0.34 -5.38
N PRO A 72 5.49 0.73 -4.71
CA PRO A 72 5.51 1.86 -3.79
C PRO A 72 6.23 1.55 -2.48
N SER A 73 6.79 2.59 -1.86
CA SER A 73 7.07 2.57 -0.43
C SER A 73 5.77 2.64 0.40
N LEU A 74 5.82 2.22 1.68
CA LEU A 74 4.68 2.38 2.59
C LEU A 74 4.26 3.85 2.70
N LYS A 75 5.22 4.78 2.73
CA LYS A 75 4.95 6.20 2.85
C LYS A 75 4.17 6.74 1.65
N GLU A 76 4.58 6.37 0.44
CA GLU A 76 3.88 6.74 -0.79
C GLU A 76 2.48 6.15 -0.83
N LEU A 77 2.34 4.86 -0.49
CA LEU A 77 1.05 4.20 -0.41
C LEU A 77 0.10 4.91 0.55
N LEU A 78 0.52 5.19 1.78
CA LEU A 78 -0.33 5.89 2.76
C LEU A 78 -0.65 7.32 2.32
N SER A 79 0.27 8.01 1.63
CA SER A 79 -0.01 9.34 1.08
C SER A 79 -1.09 9.29 0.00
N ALA A 80 -1.02 8.29 -0.87
CA ALA A 80 -2.02 8.07 -1.93
C ALA A 80 -3.37 7.65 -1.34
N VAL A 81 -3.40 6.77 -0.34
CA VAL A 81 -4.64 6.36 0.34
C VAL A 81 -5.35 7.57 0.93
N ARG A 82 -4.65 8.44 1.66
CA ARG A 82 -5.25 9.68 2.19
C ARG A 82 -5.84 10.60 1.10
N THR A 83 -5.30 10.53 -0.12
CA THR A 83 -5.73 11.37 -1.24
C THR A 83 -6.91 10.77 -1.99
N HIS A 84 -6.90 9.45 -2.20
CA HIS A 84 -7.80 8.75 -3.11
C HIS A 84 -8.88 7.91 -2.42
N ALA A 85 -8.66 7.50 -1.17
CA ALA A 85 -9.59 6.72 -0.35
C ALA A 85 -9.42 7.08 1.14
N PRO A 86 -9.67 8.35 1.53
CA PRO A 86 -9.49 8.82 2.91
C PRO A 86 -10.32 8.03 3.94
N GLU A 87 -11.42 7.41 3.52
CA GLU A 87 -12.32 6.59 4.33
C GLU A 87 -11.66 5.32 4.89
N ILE A 88 -10.61 4.80 4.24
CA ILE A 88 -9.82 3.64 4.71
C ILE A 88 -8.42 4.03 5.18
N ALA A 89 -8.11 5.33 5.24
CA ALA A 89 -6.80 5.77 5.68
C ALA A 89 -6.59 5.39 7.16
N PRO A 90 -5.47 4.72 7.51
CA PRO A 90 -5.17 4.47 8.91
C PRO A 90 -4.99 5.81 9.63
N PRO A 91 -5.29 5.87 10.94
CA PRO A 91 -5.06 7.07 11.73
C PRO A 91 -3.59 7.48 11.63
N GLU A 92 -3.33 8.79 11.60
CA GLU A 92 -1.97 9.30 11.74
C GLU A 92 -1.35 8.70 13.02
N PRO A 93 -0.08 8.24 12.98
CA PRO A 93 0.57 7.79 14.20
C PRO A 93 0.52 8.93 15.21
N GLU A 94 -0.05 8.66 16.39
CA GLU A 94 -0.08 9.63 17.47
C GLU A 94 1.34 10.14 17.69
N ARG A 95 1.54 11.46 17.57
CA ARG A 95 2.82 12.12 17.84
C ARG A 95 3.12 12.18 19.34
N THR A 96 2.92 11.08 20.05
CA THR A 96 3.18 10.96 21.48
C THR A 96 4.69 10.90 21.71
N GLY A 97 5.28 12.07 21.97
CA GLY A 97 6.37 12.16 22.95
C GLY A 97 7.82 12.23 22.47
N LEU A 98 8.16 12.54 21.21
CA LEU A 98 9.55 12.91 20.86
C LEU A 98 9.86 14.39 21.16
N ARG A 99 9.46 14.87 22.35
CA ARG A 99 9.87 16.14 22.96
C ARG A 99 9.91 15.94 24.48
N ARG A 100 11.04 16.30 25.11
CA ARG A 100 11.56 15.84 26.42
C ARG A 100 12.13 14.44 26.24
N TRP A 101 13.44 14.25 26.07
CA TRP A 101 14.46 14.56 27.05
C TRP A 101 15.78 14.96 26.40
N LEU A 102 16.30 16.14 26.73
CA LEU A 102 17.73 16.40 26.79
C LEU A 102 17.97 17.64 27.66
N PRO A 103 18.12 17.50 29.00
CA PRO A 103 18.90 18.45 29.75
C PRO A 103 20.36 18.01 29.63
N TRP A 104 21.15 18.71 28.81
CA TRP A 104 22.60 18.66 29.00
C TRP A 104 22.89 19.23 30.39
N SER A 105 23.45 18.41 31.26
CA SER A 105 23.99 18.85 32.55
C SER A 105 25.31 18.14 32.79
N ARG A 106 26.37 18.64 32.17
CA ARG A 106 27.61 19.08 32.82
C ARG A 106 28.57 19.66 31.80
#